data_AF-A0A4U0EYP3-F1
#
_entry.id   AF-A0A4U0EYP3-F1
#
_cell.length_a   1.000
_cell.length_b   1.000
_cell.length_c   1.000
_cell.angle_alpha   90.00
_cell.angle_beta   90.00
_cell.angle_gamma   90.00
#
_symmetry.space_group_name_H-M   'P 1'
#
loop_
_entity.id
_entity.type
_entity.pdbx_description
1 polymer ?
#
loop_
_entity_poly.entity_id
_entity_poly.type
_entity_poly.pdbx_seq_one_letter_code
_entity_poly.pdbx_strand_id
1 'polypeptide(L)'
;MYLRILFFFTFIINSNSIINAQENVDYYRHMVFRASPYGSLMGRYPVGSDKVGFGAHFRIFKEENGRVSKIEYWFRNKLTRGGYNRFGAIAGAARLTFKYEDNKIIRSYLDEQGKPMLNYWKVAVEEIELDDKGYKKSMIYKDLSGNRVEDSRGVWVMNWQVSEDGKEVIEERTGKDGKSRRFNNFLDFGRVKMIFDERGLRWETWNIDDKGNRINSEKRKVAGVYTKWDVSSLDEKQITWVDTNGNPKNVEPFEVMKGNYGFCTEIYEHDANGYNTGVVKYDAEGDLVTPDSDNNVFSRSIYDNYGFLIDQRYFNSAGIPSLNDNGVARIELIRNKARLVIEVRFYGLDGKLKNRNEDGVASIKLKYDENEQLIEIKNFDLEGNEVIK
;
A
#
# COMPACT_ATOMS: atom_id res chain seq x y z
N MET A 1 -23.40 81.55 28.83
CA MET A 1 -24.36 81.30 27.74
C MET A 1 -23.72 80.28 26.81
N TYR A 2 -24.26 79.07 26.79
CA TYR A 2 -23.61 77.84 26.28
C TYR A 2 -23.39 77.86 24.77
N LEU A 3 -22.16 77.60 24.31
CA LEU A 3 -21.84 77.36 22.90
C LEU A 3 -21.42 75.90 22.72
N ARG A 4 -22.24 75.18 21.93
CA ARG A 4 -22.09 73.76 21.57
C ARG A 4 -20.90 73.58 20.61
N ILE A 5 -20.03 72.62 20.91
CA ILE A 5 -19.08 72.06 19.94
C ILE A 5 -19.53 70.62 19.66
N LEU A 6 -19.98 70.38 18.43
CA LEU A 6 -20.30 69.04 17.91
C LEU A 6 -18.99 68.29 17.65
N PHE A 7 -18.77 67.17 18.34
CA PHE A 7 -17.80 66.16 17.93
C PHE A 7 -18.52 65.04 17.18
N PHE A 8 -18.22 64.89 15.90
CA PHE A 8 -18.62 63.72 15.11
C PHE A 8 -17.74 62.53 15.53
N PHE A 9 -18.36 61.51 16.12
CA PHE A 9 -17.73 60.21 16.35
C PHE A 9 -17.88 59.37 15.07
N THR A 10 -16.77 59.10 14.41
CA THR A 10 -16.70 58.15 13.30
C THR A 10 -16.62 56.73 13.87
N PHE A 11 -17.67 55.93 13.65
CA PHE A 11 -17.67 54.49 13.95
C PHE A 11 -16.74 53.77 12.97
N ILE A 12 -15.64 53.21 13.46
CA ILE A 12 -14.83 52.23 12.71
C ILE A 12 -15.40 50.85 13.04
N ILE A 13 -16.12 50.27 12.08
CA ILE A 13 -16.55 48.87 12.10
C ILE A 13 -15.30 48.03 11.86
N ASN A 14 -14.77 47.39 12.90
CA ASN A 14 -13.77 46.33 12.76
C ASN A 14 -14.43 45.12 12.12
N SER A 15 -14.15 44.90 10.84
CA SER A 15 -14.48 43.66 10.15
C SER A 15 -13.66 42.52 10.75
N ASN A 16 -14.34 41.57 11.42
CA ASN A 16 -13.77 40.28 11.77
C ASN A 16 -13.31 39.57 10.49
N SER A 17 -12.01 39.59 10.23
CA SER A 17 -11.39 38.68 9.28
C SER A 17 -11.41 37.29 9.90
N ILE A 18 -12.30 36.43 9.41
CA ILE A 18 -12.21 34.98 9.58
C ILE A 18 -10.88 34.58 8.95
N ILE A 19 -9.85 34.38 9.77
CA ILE A 19 -8.64 33.70 9.36
C ILE A 19 -9.08 32.26 9.12
N ASN A 20 -9.33 31.91 7.86
CA ASN A 20 -9.35 30.51 7.44
C ASN A 20 -7.97 29.96 7.78
N ALA A 21 -7.87 29.19 8.87
CA ALA A 21 -6.70 28.38 9.14
C ALA A 21 -6.54 27.44 7.93
N GLN A 22 -5.58 27.74 7.07
CA GLN A 22 -5.24 26.89 5.95
C GLN A 22 -4.80 25.55 6.55
N GLU A 23 -5.61 24.51 6.41
CA GLU A 23 -5.30 23.19 6.95
C GLU A 23 -3.88 22.80 6.52
N ASN A 24 -3.05 22.34 7.45
CA ASN A 24 -1.69 21.87 7.16
C ASN A 24 -1.80 20.50 6.48
N VAL A 25 -1.85 20.50 5.15
CA VAL A 25 -2.09 19.32 4.31
C VAL A 25 -0.91 19.04 3.40
N ASP A 26 -0.35 17.85 3.53
CA ASP A 26 0.63 17.32 2.60
C ASP A 26 -0.03 16.36 1.61
N TYR A 27 0.46 16.38 0.37
CA TYR A 27 -0.03 15.52 -0.72
C TYR A 27 1.06 14.54 -1.12
N TYR A 28 0.73 13.26 -1.16
CA TYR A 28 1.69 12.21 -1.49
C TYR A 28 1.10 11.23 -2.48
N ARG A 29 1.94 10.70 -3.38
CA ARG A 29 1.49 9.71 -4.33
C ARG A 29 1.27 8.35 -3.66
N HIS A 30 2.14 8.02 -2.72
CA HIS A 30 2.14 6.74 -2.04
C HIS A 30 2.37 6.89 -0.54
N MET A 31 2.10 5.82 0.20
CA MET A 31 2.52 5.68 1.59
C MET A 31 3.75 4.76 1.66
N VAL A 32 4.56 4.93 2.70
CA VAL A 32 5.66 4.01 3.01
C VAL A 32 5.07 2.69 3.51
N PHE A 33 5.62 1.57 3.06
CA PHE A 33 5.22 0.24 3.53
C PHE A 33 5.77 0.01 4.95
N ARG A 34 4.96 -0.57 5.85
CA ARG A 34 5.30 -0.67 7.28
C ARG A 34 5.24 -2.07 7.89
N ALA A 35 4.67 -3.04 7.17
CA ALA A 35 4.42 -4.44 7.58
C ALA A 35 3.58 -4.67 8.87
N SER A 36 3.63 -3.75 9.84
CA SER A 36 2.93 -3.78 11.13
C SER A 36 2.21 -2.44 11.41
N PRO A 37 1.12 -2.45 12.20
CA PRO A 37 0.52 -1.25 12.78
C PRO A 37 1.42 -0.37 13.64
N TYR A 38 2.54 -0.90 14.10
CA TYR A 38 3.52 -0.17 14.87
C TYR A 38 4.21 0.94 14.07
N GLY A 39 4.66 0.62 12.85
CA GLY A 39 5.41 1.57 12.01
C GLY A 39 4.64 2.87 11.72
N SER A 40 5.39 3.96 11.55
CA SER A 40 4.85 5.30 11.31
C SER A 40 4.08 5.41 10.00
N LEU A 41 3.12 6.34 9.95
CA LEU A 41 2.39 6.69 8.75
C LEU A 41 3.15 7.80 8.03
N MET A 42 3.86 7.43 6.96
CA MET A 42 4.66 8.37 6.17
C MET A 42 4.20 8.34 4.73
N GLY A 43 4.03 9.52 4.14
CA GLY A 43 3.86 9.68 2.71
C GLY A 43 5.21 9.63 2.00
N ARG A 44 5.23 9.13 0.76
CA ARG A 44 6.37 9.20 -0.15
C ARG A 44 5.93 9.72 -1.51
N TYR A 45 6.87 10.33 -2.24
CA TYR A 45 6.62 11.04 -3.49
C TYR A 45 5.61 12.19 -3.34
N PRO A 46 6.04 13.36 -2.82
CA PRO A 46 5.20 14.54 -2.70
C PRO A 46 4.57 14.94 -4.05
N VAL A 47 3.30 15.35 -4.01
CA VAL A 47 2.55 15.74 -5.20
C VAL A 47 2.25 17.24 -5.11
N GLY A 48 2.68 18.01 -6.11
CA GLY A 48 2.28 19.41 -6.23
C GLY A 48 0.77 19.55 -6.40
N SER A 49 0.18 20.62 -5.86
CA SER A 49 -1.27 20.85 -5.90
C SER A 49 -1.86 20.88 -7.32
N ASP A 50 -1.04 21.23 -8.32
CA ASP A 50 -1.34 21.20 -9.76
C ASP A 50 -1.50 19.78 -10.33
N LYS A 51 -0.95 18.76 -9.65
CA LYS A 51 -0.94 17.35 -10.10
C LYS A 51 -1.93 16.45 -9.35
N VAL A 52 -2.59 16.98 -8.32
CA VAL A 52 -3.58 16.30 -7.45
C VAL A 52 -4.79 15.78 -8.25
N GLY A 53 -5.18 16.47 -9.33
CA GLY A 53 -6.32 16.10 -10.17
C GLY A 53 -6.15 14.83 -11.00
N PHE A 54 -4.96 14.21 -11.00
CA PHE A 54 -4.64 13.10 -11.89
C PHE A 54 -4.06 11.89 -11.13
N GLY A 55 -4.74 10.76 -11.24
CA GLY A 55 -4.34 9.50 -10.59
C GLY A 55 -4.63 9.43 -9.10
N ALA A 56 -4.20 8.34 -8.46
CA ALA A 56 -4.39 8.13 -7.03
C ALA A 56 -3.41 8.97 -6.19
N HIS A 57 -3.83 9.55 -5.08
CA HIS A 57 -2.95 10.24 -4.13
C HIS A 57 -3.54 10.21 -2.72
N PHE A 58 -2.70 10.52 -1.73
CA PHE A 58 -3.06 10.68 -0.34
C PHE A 58 -2.98 12.15 0.05
N ARG A 59 -3.92 12.58 0.89
CA ARG A 59 -3.86 13.86 1.60
C ARG A 59 -3.65 13.56 3.08
N ILE A 60 -2.60 14.10 3.67
CA ILE A 60 -2.25 13.90 5.08
C ILE A 60 -2.41 15.24 5.78
N PHE A 61 -3.41 15.33 6.64
CA PHE A 61 -3.71 16.52 7.42
C PHE A 61 -3.01 16.41 8.76
N LYS A 62 -2.41 17.50 9.20
CA LYS A 62 -1.65 17.57 10.45
C LYS A 62 -2.23 18.63 11.39
N GLU A 63 -2.21 18.33 12.68
CA GLU A 63 -2.40 19.32 13.75
C GLU A 63 -1.22 20.30 13.79
N GLU A 64 -1.33 21.40 14.54
CA GLU A 64 -0.26 22.40 14.69
C GLU A 64 1.04 21.80 15.25
N ASN A 65 0.94 20.78 16.10
CA ASN A 65 2.09 20.04 16.65
C ASN A 65 2.68 18.99 15.68
N GLY A 66 2.15 18.89 14.45
CA GLY A 66 2.62 17.97 13.42
C GLY A 66 2.02 16.56 13.46
N ARG A 67 1.20 16.20 14.46
CA ARG A 67 0.50 14.90 14.51
C ARG A 67 -0.51 14.78 13.36
N VAL A 68 -0.62 13.59 12.79
CA VAL A 68 -1.58 13.32 11.71
C VAL A 68 -3.00 13.26 12.28
N SER A 69 -3.88 14.18 11.89
CA SER A 69 -5.27 14.20 12.33
C SER A 69 -6.20 13.43 11.38
N LYS A 70 -5.86 13.38 10.10
CA LYS A 70 -6.69 12.78 9.05
C LYS A 70 -5.82 12.35 7.87
N ILE A 71 -6.15 11.22 7.26
CA ILE A 71 -5.59 10.79 5.97
C ILE A 71 -6.75 10.51 5.03
N GLU A 72 -6.68 11.00 3.81
CA GLU A 72 -7.67 10.71 2.77
C GLU A 72 -7.01 10.06 1.56
N TYR A 73 -7.69 9.07 0.99
CA TYR A 73 -7.32 8.50 -0.31
C TYR A 73 -8.21 9.06 -1.41
N TRP A 74 -7.56 9.62 -2.42
CA TRP A 74 -8.21 10.27 -3.53
C TRP A 74 -7.79 9.60 -4.83
N PHE A 75 -8.73 9.49 -5.76
CA PHE A 75 -8.44 9.16 -7.14
C PHE A 75 -8.92 10.32 -8.00
N ARG A 76 -7.97 10.97 -8.67
CA ARG A 76 -8.21 12.25 -9.36
C ARG A 76 -8.79 13.28 -8.38
N ASN A 77 -9.90 13.91 -8.74
CA ASN A 77 -10.63 14.88 -7.93
C ASN A 77 -11.74 14.25 -7.07
N LYS A 78 -11.78 12.92 -6.91
CA LYS A 78 -12.82 12.24 -6.14
C LYS A 78 -12.23 11.50 -4.94
N LEU A 79 -12.77 11.76 -3.76
CA LEU A 79 -12.55 10.95 -2.58
C LEU A 79 -13.14 9.56 -2.85
N THR A 80 -12.34 8.50 -2.69
CA THR A 80 -12.74 7.13 -3.03
C THR A 80 -12.21 6.17 -1.99
N ARG A 81 -12.87 5.02 -1.81
CA ARG A 81 -12.25 3.87 -1.16
C ARG A 81 -11.12 3.34 -2.05
N GLY A 82 -10.01 2.95 -1.43
CA GLY A 82 -8.90 2.34 -2.15
C GLY A 82 -7.59 2.45 -1.39
N GLY A 83 -6.50 2.45 -2.15
CA GLY A 83 -5.15 2.27 -1.62
C GLY A 83 -4.66 0.84 -1.82
N TYR A 84 -3.35 0.69 -1.99
CA TYR A 84 -2.73 -0.61 -2.31
C TYR A 84 -2.95 -1.60 -1.15
N ASN A 85 -3.46 -2.79 -1.43
CA ASN A 85 -3.72 -3.84 -0.41
C ASN A 85 -2.49 -4.16 0.46
N ARG A 86 -1.28 -3.94 -0.09
CA ARG A 86 0.00 -4.09 0.63
C ARG A 86 0.09 -3.16 1.87
N PHE A 87 -0.68 -2.08 1.95
CA PHE A 87 -0.65 -1.15 3.10
C PHE A 87 -1.52 -1.59 4.30
N GLY A 88 -2.10 -2.80 4.27
CA GLY A 88 -2.79 -3.40 5.41
C GLY A 88 -3.99 -2.57 5.87
N ALA A 89 -4.06 -2.24 7.16
CA ALA A 89 -5.19 -1.56 7.78
C ALA A 89 -5.62 -0.23 7.14
N ILE A 90 -4.71 0.46 6.45
CA ILE A 90 -4.97 1.76 5.81
C ILE A 90 -5.65 1.55 4.46
N ALA A 91 -5.48 0.37 3.86
CA ALA A 91 -6.08 0.04 2.59
C ALA A 91 -7.61 -0.10 2.71
N GLY A 92 -8.29 0.37 1.68
CA GLY A 92 -9.73 0.17 1.49
C GLY A 92 -10.62 1.25 2.10
N ALA A 93 -10.10 2.13 2.96
CA ALA A 93 -10.86 3.26 3.48
C ALA A 93 -10.70 4.50 2.59
N ALA A 94 -11.73 5.34 2.52
CA ALA A 94 -11.65 6.62 1.84
C ALA A 94 -10.98 7.66 2.74
N ARG A 95 -11.30 7.63 4.04
CA ARG A 95 -10.73 8.52 5.05
C ARG A 95 -10.41 7.76 6.33
N LEU A 96 -9.29 8.13 6.93
CA LEU A 96 -8.87 7.74 8.27
C LEU A 96 -8.87 9.00 9.14
N THR A 97 -9.35 8.90 10.37
CA THR A 97 -9.29 9.98 11.36
C THR A 97 -8.61 9.51 12.63
N PHE A 98 -7.92 10.43 13.30
CA PHE A 98 -7.17 10.17 14.52
C PHE A 98 -7.71 11.05 15.63
N LYS A 99 -8.05 10.44 16.76
CA LYS A 99 -8.30 11.14 18.02
C LYS A 99 -7.20 10.77 18.99
N TYR A 100 -6.57 11.79 19.57
CA TYR A 100 -5.50 11.64 20.55
C TYR A 100 -6.04 11.94 21.95
N GLU A 101 -5.78 11.02 22.87
CA GLU A 101 -6.01 11.14 24.31
C GLU A 101 -4.66 10.90 25.02
N ASP A 102 -4.54 11.21 26.31
CA ASP A 102 -3.25 11.21 27.02
C ASP A 102 -2.44 9.92 26.87
N ASN A 103 -3.11 8.76 26.87
CA ASN A 103 -2.49 7.44 26.73
C ASN A 103 -3.09 6.60 25.60
N LYS A 104 -3.80 7.22 24.64
CA LYS A 104 -4.53 6.48 23.62
C LYS A 104 -4.59 7.23 22.29
N ILE A 105 -4.50 6.46 21.20
CA ILE A 105 -4.81 6.91 19.85
C ILE A 105 -6.01 6.09 19.35
N ILE A 106 -7.08 6.77 18.97
CA ILE A 106 -8.26 6.13 18.36
C ILE A 106 -8.24 6.42 16.86
N ARG A 107 -8.12 5.37 16.06
CA ARG A 107 -8.10 5.43 14.60
C ARG A 107 -9.42 4.89 14.04
N SER A 108 -10.15 5.71 13.30
CA SER A 108 -11.45 5.35 12.72
C SER A 108 -11.41 5.37 11.20
N TYR A 109 -12.23 4.53 10.57
CA TYR A 109 -12.29 4.36 9.12
C TYR A 109 -13.64 4.81 8.57
N LEU A 110 -13.59 5.69 7.57
CA LEU A 110 -14.76 6.33 7.00
C LEU A 110 -14.78 6.13 5.47
N ASP A 111 -15.99 6.05 4.94
CA ASP A 111 -16.25 5.99 3.50
C ASP A 111 -16.25 7.37 2.84
N GLU A 112 -16.55 7.37 1.53
CA GLU A 112 -16.57 8.57 0.70
C GLU A 112 -17.60 9.60 1.16
N GLN A 113 -18.65 9.16 1.88
CA GLN A 113 -19.68 10.03 2.47
C GLN A 113 -19.36 10.41 3.92
N GLY A 114 -18.22 9.97 4.46
CA GLY A 114 -17.83 10.22 5.85
C GLY A 114 -18.54 9.33 6.86
N LYS A 115 -19.21 8.26 6.43
CA LYS A 115 -19.86 7.29 7.33
C LYS A 115 -18.85 6.25 7.81
N PRO A 116 -18.98 5.73 9.04
CA PRO A 116 -18.16 4.61 9.52
C PRO A 116 -18.21 3.41 8.58
N MET A 117 -17.06 2.79 8.32
CA MET A 117 -16.93 1.62 7.46
C MET A 117 -15.94 0.61 8.04
N LEU A 118 -16.01 -0.63 7.55
CA LEU A 118 -14.99 -1.64 7.83
C LEU A 118 -13.80 -1.50 6.88
N ASN A 119 -12.59 -1.49 7.42
CA ASN A 119 -11.35 -1.49 6.63
C ASN A 119 -11.05 -2.87 6.01
N TYR A 120 -9.88 -3.01 5.38
CA TYR A 120 -9.42 -4.27 4.80
C TYR A 120 -9.41 -5.45 5.79
N TRP A 121 -9.14 -5.19 7.07
CA TRP A 121 -9.17 -6.20 8.14
C TRP A 121 -10.55 -6.41 8.76
N LYS A 122 -11.61 -5.88 8.14
CA LYS A 122 -12.99 -6.00 8.60
C LYS A 122 -13.24 -5.38 9.99
N VAL A 123 -12.53 -4.29 10.32
CA VAL A 123 -12.70 -3.54 11.58
C VAL A 123 -13.01 -2.06 11.29
N ALA A 124 -13.79 -1.41 12.15
CA ALA A 124 -14.22 -0.01 11.98
C ALA A 124 -13.37 0.99 12.77
N VAL A 125 -12.85 0.55 13.92
CA VAL A 125 -12.03 1.37 14.80
C VAL A 125 -10.89 0.52 15.33
N GLU A 126 -9.72 1.14 15.46
CA GLU A 126 -8.60 0.63 16.24
C GLU A 126 -8.37 1.56 17.43
N GLU A 127 -8.23 0.99 18.62
CA GLU A 127 -7.77 1.71 19.79
C GLU A 127 -6.37 1.25 20.13
N ILE A 128 -5.43 2.19 20.11
CA ILE A 128 -4.01 1.97 20.36
C ILE A 128 -3.69 2.60 21.71
N GLU A 129 -3.30 1.78 22.67
CA GLU A 129 -2.81 2.24 23.97
C GLU A 129 -1.33 2.63 23.85
N LEU A 130 -0.95 3.69 24.55
CA LEU A 130 0.43 4.17 24.65
C LEU A 130 0.99 3.88 26.06
N ASP A 131 2.29 3.66 26.15
CA ASP A 131 3.00 3.66 27.43
C ASP A 131 3.35 5.08 27.89
N ASP A 132 3.99 5.19 29.06
CA ASP A 132 4.35 6.48 29.67
C ASP A 132 5.37 7.29 28.85
N LYS A 133 6.02 6.67 27.86
CA LYS A 133 6.96 7.32 26.92
C LYS A 133 6.29 7.70 25.61
N GLY A 134 5.02 7.35 25.43
CA GLY A 134 4.25 7.58 24.20
C GLY A 134 4.47 6.50 23.13
N TYR A 135 5.17 5.41 23.44
CA TYR A 135 5.28 4.28 22.51
C TYR A 135 3.99 3.47 22.49
N LYS A 136 3.67 2.90 21.33
CA LYS A 136 2.50 2.01 21.19
C LYS A 136 2.75 0.75 22.02
N LYS A 137 1.80 0.43 22.89
CA LYS A 137 1.86 -0.69 23.83
C LYS A 137 0.90 -1.81 23.44
N SER A 138 -0.35 -1.46 23.11
CA SER A 138 -1.35 -2.44 22.71
C SER A 138 -2.30 -1.88 21.66
N MET A 139 -2.98 -2.75 20.92
CA MET A 139 -4.06 -2.36 20.02
C MET A 139 -5.20 -3.38 20.01
N ILE A 140 -6.42 -2.87 20.09
CA ILE A 140 -7.66 -3.64 19.96
C ILE A 140 -8.52 -3.09 18.82
N TYR A 141 -9.51 -3.88 18.42
CA TYR A 141 -10.39 -3.54 17.30
C TYR A 141 -11.85 -3.46 17.73
N LYS A 142 -12.62 -2.57 17.08
CA LYS A 142 -14.07 -2.49 17.25
C LYS A 142 -14.81 -2.54 15.91
N ASP A 143 -16.02 -3.08 15.94
CA ASP A 143 -16.95 -3.07 14.81
C ASP A 143 -17.69 -1.72 14.68
N LEU A 144 -18.63 -1.64 13.73
CA LEU A 144 -19.44 -0.45 13.46
C LEU A 144 -20.36 -0.05 14.63
N SER A 145 -20.67 -1.00 15.53
CA SER A 145 -21.49 -0.80 16.72
C SER A 145 -20.64 -0.42 17.94
N GLY A 146 -19.31 -0.36 17.79
CA GLY A 146 -18.37 -0.06 18.87
C GLY A 146 -18.03 -1.27 19.75
N ASN A 147 -18.48 -2.47 19.40
CA ASN A 147 -18.16 -3.69 20.15
C ASN A 147 -16.77 -4.19 19.80
N ARG A 148 -16.06 -4.75 20.77
CA ARG A 148 -14.74 -5.35 20.52
C ARG A 148 -14.84 -6.58 19.63
N VAL A 149 -13.99 -6.67 18.60
CA VAL A 149 -13.99 -7.77 17.61
C VAL A 149 -12.59 -8.30 17.33
N GLU A 150 -12.51 -9.52 16.77
CA GLU A 150 -11.30 -9.97 16.10
C GLU A 150 -11.25 -9.37 14.71
N ASP A 151 -10.04 -9.10 14.22
CA ASP A 151 -9.85 -8.72 12.83
C ASP A 151 -10.05 -9.92 11.89
N SER A 152 -10.01 -9.69 10.57
CA SER A 152 -10.21 -10.73 9.56
C SER A 152 -9.14 -11.84 9.55
N ARG A 153 -8.08 -11.71 10.36
CA ARG A 153 -7.03 -12.71 10.55
C ARG A 153 -7.19 -13.47 11.87
N GLY A 154 -8.24 -13.17 12.63
CA GLY A 154 -8.49 -13.74 13.95
C GLY A 154 -7.64 -13.12 15.06
N VAL A 155 -7.13 -11.89 14.88
CA VAL A 155 -6.36 -11.18 15.90
C VAL A 155 -7.32 -10.36 16.78
N TRP A 156 -7.32 -10.65 18.08
CA TRP A 156 -8.13 -9.98 19.10
C TRP A 156 -7.39 -8.83 19.80
N VAL A 157 -6.07 -8.95 19.89
CA VAL A 157 -5.17 -7.92 20.42
C VAL A 157 -3.79 -8.05 19.80
N MET A 158 -3.15 -6.91 19.57
CA MET A 158 -1.72 -6.81 19.31
C MET A 158 -1.04 -6.16 20.52
N ASN A 159 0.10 -6.69 20.93
CA ASN A 159 0.93 -6.10 21.98
C ASN A 159 2.33 -5.80 21.43
N TRP A 160 2.91 -4.71 21.89
CA TRP A 160 4.26 -4.29 21.55
C TRP A 160 5.09 -4.07 22.81
N GLN A 161 6.30 -4.60 22.81
CA GLN A 161 7.34 -4.28 23.76
C GLN A 161 8.41 -3.52 22.99
N VAL A 162 8.77 -2.33 23.48
CA VAL A 162 9.62 -1.38 22.75
C VAL A 162 10.90 -1.14 23.57
N SER A 163 12.05 -1.17 22.91
CA SER A 163 13.33 -0.81 23.54
C SER A 163 13.36 0.65 23.97
N GLU A 164 14.28 0.97 24.88
CA GLU A 164 14.45 2.33 25.42
C GLU A 164 14.60 3.39 24.32
N ASP A 165 15.37 3.07 23.29
CA ASP A 165 15.65 3.93 22.14
C ASP A 165 14.57 3.91 21.04
N GLY A 166 13.51 3.11 21.22
CA GLY A 166 12.39 3.02 20.27
C GLY A 166 12.67 2.21 19.00
N LYS A 167 13.88 1.61 18.86
CA LYS A 167 14.33 0.99 17.59
C LYS A 167 14.06 -0.50 17.50
N GLU A 168 13.95 -1.19 18.62
CA GLU A 168 13.58 -2.60 18.65
C GLU A 168 12.16 -2.75 19.17
N VAL A 169 11.36 -3.54 18.44
CA VAL A 169 9.95 -3.75 18.77
C VAL A 169 9.66 -5.24 18.70
N ILE A 170 9.22 -5.82 19.82
CA ILE A 170 8.67 -7.16 19.85
C ILE A 170 7.16 -7.05 19.76
N GLU A 171 6.59 -7.69 18.75
CA GLU A 171 5.16 -7.72 18.47
C GLU A 171 4.59 -9.12 18.67
N GLU A 172 3.48 -9.18 19.41
CA GLU A 172 2.71 -10.38 19.68
C GLU A 172 1.26 -10.17 19.26
N ARG A 173 0.66 -11.19 18.67
CA ARG A 173 -0.74 -11.18 18.23
C ARG A 173 -1.45 -12.37 18.85
N THR A 174 -2.58 -12.16 19.51
CA THR A 174 -3.36 -13.26 20.08
C THR A 174 -4.82 -13.17 19.65
N GLY A 175 -5.47 -14.33 19.53
CA GLY A 175 -6.92 -14.43 19.33
C GLY A 175 -7.68 -14.36 20.66
N LYS A 176 -9.01 -14.43 20.59
CA LYS A 176 -9.90 -14.50 21.78
C LYS A 176 -9.62 -15.72 22.65
N ASP A 177 -9.13 -16.78 22.03
CA ASP A 177 -8.71 -18.02 22.68
C ASP A 177 -7.35 -17.90 23.42
N GLY A 178 -6.71 -16.73 23.37
CA GLY A 178 -5.39 -16.48 23.94
C GLY A 178 -4.24 -17.10 23.13
N LYS A 179 -4.51 -17.79 22.02
CA LYS A 179 -3.49 -18.43 21.20
C LYS A 179 -2.86 -17.43 20.24
N SER A 180 -1.59 -17.65 19.92
CA SER A 180 -0.84 -16.82 18.97
C SER A 180 -1.48 -16.81 17.57
N ARG A 181 -1.30 -15.71 16.84
CA ARG A 181 -1.74 -15.52 15.46
C ARG A 181 -0.57 -15.07 14.61
N ARG A 182 -0.53 -15.56 13.37
CA ARG A 182 0.56 -15.28 12.44
C ARG A 182 0.65 -13.80 12.06
N PHE A 183 1.86 -13.37 11.69
CA PHE A 183 2.20 -12.03 11.25
C PHE A 183 1.38 -11.58 10.04
N ASN A 184 1.39 -12.37 8.96
CA ASN A 184 0.57 -12.15 7.78
C ASN A 184 0.34 -13.46 7.00
N ASN A 185 -0.31 -13.39 5.83
CA ASN A 185 -0.59 -14.57 5.01
C ASN A 185 0.64 -15.10 4.25
N PHE A 186 1.68 -14.29 4.06
CA PHE A 186 2.93 -14.74 3.42
C PHE A 186 3.87 -15.42 4.41
N LEU A 187 4.07 -14.81 5.59
CA LEU A 187 4.94 -15.28 6.67
C LEU A 187 4.10 -15.79 7.84
N ASP A 188 4.25 -17.07 8.13
CA ASP A 188 3.70 -17.73 9.31
C ASP A 188 4.51 -17.45 10.59
N PHE A 189 5.06 -16.25 10.70
CA PHE A 189 5.79 -15.83 11.90
C PHE A 189 4.81 -15.63 13.06
N GLY A 190 5.16 -16.11 14.24
CA GLY A 190 4.32 -15.99 15.44
C GLY A 190 4.61 -14.70 16.20
N ARG A 191 5.69 -14.73 16.97
CA ARG A 191 6.22 -13.60 17.73
C ARG A 191 7.32 -12.93 16.91
N VAL A 192 7.22 -11.61 16.74
CA VAL A 192 8.02 -10.91 15.73
C VAL A 192 8.85 -9.81 16.36
N LYS A 193 10.18 -9.85 16.19
CA LYS A 193 11.07 -8.72 16.50
C LYS A 193 11.31 -7.90 15.23
N MET A 194 11.02 -6.60 15.28
CA MET A 194 11.29 -5.65 14.21
C MET A 194 12.38 -4.69 14.66
N ILE A 195 13.25 -4.30 13.72
CA ILE A 195 14.29 -3.29 13.95
C ILE A 195 14.08 -2.12 12.98
N PHE A 196 14.08 -0.91 13.54
CA PHE A 196 13.84 0.34 12.85
C PHE A 196 15.11 1.20 12.84
N ASP A 197 15.28 1.99 11.76
CA ASP A 197 16.30 3.03 11.70
C ASP A 197 15.83 4.33 12.39
N GLU A 198 16.68 5.35 12.42
CA GLU A 198 16.37 6.67 13.02
C GLU A 198 15.17 7.38 12.37
N ARG A 199 14.76 7.00 11.16
CA ARG A 199 13.61 7.56 10.44
C ARG A 199 12.33 6.78 10.72
N GLY A 200 12.40 5.68 11.47
CA GLY A 200 11.29 4.76 11.67
C GLY A 200 11.04 3.85 10.47
N LEU A 201 12.03 3.66 9.58
CA LEU A 201 11.98 2.66 8.52
C LEU A 201 12.42 1.31 9.08
N ARG A 202 11.55 0.31 8.92
CA ARG A 202 11.82 -1.06 9.34
C ARG A 202 12.80 -1.72 8.36
N TRP A 203 13.97 -2.12 8.83
CA TRP A 203 14.97 -2.77 7.98
C TRP A 203 15.22 -4.24 8.35
N GLU A 204 14.79 -4.69 9.53
CA GLU A 204 14.76 -6.12 9.89
C GLU A 204 13.41 -6.56 10.45
N THR A 205 13.07 -7.83 10.24
CA THR A 205 11.93 -8.51 10.86
C THR A 205 12.29 -9.96 11.12
N TRP A 206 12.19 -10.42 12.36
CA TRP A 206 12.59 -11.75 12.80
C TRP A 206 11.43 -12.49 13.47
N ASN A 207 11.25 -13.75 13.11
CA ASN A 207 10.47 -14.70 13.88
C ASN A 207 11.29 -15.18 15.08
N ILE A 208 10.75 -15.02 16.28
CA ILE A 208 11.46 -15.35 17.52
C ILE A 208 10.64 -16.29 18.41
N ASP A 209 11.32 -17.07 19.24
CA ASP A 209 10.70 -17.84 20.31
C ASP A 209 10.40 -16.97 21.55
N ASP A 210 9.84 -17.57 22.60
CA ASP A 210 9.51 -16.88 23.85
C ASP A 210 10.74 -16.33 24.57
N LYS A 211 11.92 -16.91 24.33
CA LYS A 211 13.21 -16.45 24.88
C LYS A 211 13.86 -15.37 24.02
N GLY A 212 13.30 -15.04 22.87
CA GLY A 212 13.83 -14.05 21.94
C GLY A 212 14.84 -14.60 20.93
N ASN A 213 15.04 -15.92 20.87
CA ASN A 213 15.94 -16.52 19.88
C ASN A 213 15.27 -16.54 18.50
N ARG A 214 16.04 -16.26 17.45
CA ARG A 214 15.59 -16.36 16.06
C ARG A 214 15.25 -17.82 15.72
N ILE A 215 14.09 -18.05 15.15
CA ILE A 215 13.63 -19.39 14.76
C ILE A 215 13.05 -19.39 13.36
N ASN A 216 13.31 -20.45 12.60
CA ASN A 216 12.64 -20.64 11.31
C ASN A 216 11.13 -20.84 11.54
N SER A 217 10.34 -20.20 10.71
CA SER A 217 8.90 -20.43 10.60
C SER A 217 8.58 -21.87 10.22
N GLU A 218 7.42 -22.37 10.64
CA GLU A 218 7.04 -23.76 10.45
C GLU A 218 6.84 -24.11 8.98
N LYS A 219 6.21 -23.22 8.21
CA LYS A 219 5.81 -23.45 6.83
C LYS A 219 6.80 -22.83 5.83
N ARG A 220 7.13 -21.54 5.98
CA ARG A 220 8.07 -20.89 5.05
C ARG A 220 9.53 -21.27 5.28
N LYS A 221 9.86 -21.87 6.42
CA LYS A 221 11.21 -22.27 6.85
C LYS A 221 12.25 -21.16 6.89
N VAL A 222 11.86 -19.89 6.82
CA VAL A 222 12.74 -18.72 6.99
C VAL A 222 12.54 -18.14 8.39
N ALA A 223 13.56 -17.50 8.95
CA ALA A 223 13.53 -16.90 10.27
C ALA A 223 13.44 -15.38 10.22
N GLY A 224 13.88 -14.74 9.15
CA GLY A 224 13.91 -13.29 9.09
C GLY A 224 13.71 -12.71 7.70
N VAL A 225 13.62 -11.38 7.68
CA VAL A 225 13.50 -10.55 6.49
C VAL A 225 14.37 -9.30 6.67
N TYR A 226 15.31 -9.09 5.76
CA TYR A 226 15.99 -7.82 5.58
C TYR A 226 15.26 -6.95 4.55
N THR A 227 15.15 -5.65 4.81
CA THR A 227 14.56 -4.66 3.91
C THR A 227 15.58 -3.57 3.63
N LYS A 228 15.92 -3.37 2.36
CA LYS A 228 16.78 -2.25 1.92
C LYS A 228 15.92 -1.14 1.35
N TRP A 229 16.14 0.06 1.84
CA TRP A 229 15.42 1.26 1.42
C TRP A 229 16.30 2.15 0.56
N ASP A 230 15.71 2.79 -0.46
CA ASP A 230 16.22 4.08 -0.93
C ASP A 230 15.68 5.15 0.01
N VAL A 231 16.54 5.70 0.85
CA VAL A 231 16.13 6.67 1.88
C VAL A 231 15.73 8.03 1.31
N SER A 232 16.08 8.33 0.05
CA SER A 232 15.73 9.60 -0.59
C SER A 232 14.29 9.60 -1.12
N SER A 233 13.86 8.48 -1.70
CA SER A 233 12.50 8.28 -2.21
C SER A 233 11.58 7.53 -1.24
N LEU A 234 12.16 6.95 -0.18
CA LEU A 234 11.51 6.03 0.77
C LEU A 234 10.96 4.76 0.09
N ASP A 235 11.63 4.31 -0.97
CA ASP A 235 11.27 3.09 -1.68
C ASP A 235 11.85 1.85 -1.02
N GLU A 236 11.04 0.80 -0.92
CA GLU A 236 11.50 -0.54 -0.60
C GLU A 236 12.19 -1.12 -1.84
N LYS A 237 13.52 -1.05 -1.89
CA LYS A 237 14.33 -1.45 -3.04
C LYS A 237 14.63 -2.93 -3.08
N GLN A 238 14.76 -3.56 -1.91
CA GLN A 238 15.06 -4.98 -1.84
C GLN A 238 14.48 -5.60 -0.56
N ILE A 239 13.99 -6.83 -0.70
CA ILE A 239 13.60 -7.69 0.41
C ILE A 239 14.41 -8.97 0.29
N THR A 240 15.00 -9.44 1.40
CA THR A 240 15.71 -10.73 1.44
C THR A 240 15.22 -11.55 2.63
N TRP A 241 14.70 -12.75 2.38
CA TRP A 241 14.35 -13.73 3.40
C TRP A 241 15.57 -14.54 3.81
N VAL A 242 15.70 -14.80 5.11
CA VAL A 242 16.92 -15.37 5.68
C VAL A 242 16.66 -16.46 6.70
N ASP A 243 17.65 -17.33 6.89
CA ASP A 243 17.71 -18.31 7.98
C ASP A 243 17.98 -17.64 9.35
N THR A 244 18.11 -18.43 10.42
CA THR A 244 18.35 -17.95 11.78
C THR A 244 19.68 -17.20 11.96
N ASN A 245 20.65 -17.47 11.08
CA ASN A 245 21.97 -16.83 11.09
C ASN A 245 22.00 -15.56 10.22
N GLY A 246 20.93 -15.29 9.48
CA GLY A 246 20.85 -14.16 8.57
C GLY A 246 21.39 -14.45 7.17
N ASN A 247 21.61 -15.71 6.81
CA ASN A 247 21.97 -16.08 5.44
C ASN A 247 20.72 -16.14 4.57
N PRO A 248 20.77 -15.72 3.29
CA PRO A 248 19.67 -15.86 2.36
C PRO A 248 19.14 -17.30 2.33
N LYS A 249 17.81 -17.44 2.40
CA LYS A 249 17.14 -18.74 2.39
C LYS A 249 15.88 -18.71 1.57
N ASN A 250 15.78 -19.64 0.63
CA ASN A 250 14.61 -19.78 -0.23
C ASN A 250 13.35 -20.02 0.60
N VAL A 251 12.30 -19.25 0.32
CA VAL A 251 11.00 -19.44 0.95
C VAL A 251 10.37 -20.74 0.45
N GLU A 252 9.92 -21.59 1.38
CA GLU A 252 9.25 -22.86 1.02
C GLU A 252 7.81 -22.64 0.51
N PRO A 253 7.25 -23.59 -0.27
CA PRO A 253 5.86 -23.57 -0.69
C PRO A 253 4.91 -23.40 0.50
N PHE A 254 3.97 -22.48 0.36
CA PHE A 254 2.92 -22.29 1.36
C PHE A 254 1.56 -22.28 0.66
N GLU A 255 0.66 -23.17 1.09
CA GLU A 255 -0.66 -23.44 0.49
C GLU A 255 -1.49 -22.18 0.19
N VAL A 256 -1.34 -21.12 0.98
CA VAL A 256 -2.07 -19.86 0.82
C VAL A 256 -1.56 -18.98 -0.34
N MET A 257 -0.39 -19.30 -0.92
CA MET A 257 0.17 -18.65 -2.11
C MET A 257 0.87 -19.66 -3.03
N LYS A 258 0.08 -20.37 -3.84
CA LYS A 258 0.60 -21.25 -4.89
C LYS A 258 1.52 -20.47 -5.84
N GLY A 259 2.64 -21.08 -6.24
CA GLY A 259 3.58 -20.51 -7.21
C GLY A 259 4.52 -19.41 -6.69
N ASN A 260 4.47 -19.06 -5.40
CA ASN A 260 5.31 -18.01 -4.82
C ASN A 260 6.27 -18.57 -3.75
N TYR A 261 7.25 -19.36 -4.20
CA TYR A 261 8.28 -20.01 -3.39
C TYR A 261 9.57 -20.21 -4.23
N GLY A 262 10.65 -20.70 -3.61
CA GLY A 262 11.90 -21.06 -4.31
C GLY A 262 12.87 -19.88 -4.53
N PHE A 263 12.54 -18.69 -4.03
CA PHE A 263 13.40 -17.51 -4.05
C PHE A 263 13.63 -17.00 -2.63
N CYS A 264 14.68 -16.21 -2.43
CA CYS A 264 14.98 -15.56 -1.16
C CYS A 264 15.17 -14.06 -1.28
N THR A 265 15.24 -13.49 -2.49
CA THR A 265 15.41 -12.05 -2.67
C THR A 265 14.46 -11.52 -3.73
N GLU A 266 13.86 -10.36 -3.47
CA GLU A 266 13.12 -9.54 -4.42
C GLU A 266 13.79 -8.17 -4.54
N ILE A 267 14.11 -7.73 -5.76
CA ILE A 267 14.62 -6.39 -6.06
C ILE A 267 13.56 -5.63 -6.84
N TYR A 268 13.23 -4.43 -6.38
CA TYR A 268 12.16 -3.60 -6.92
C TYR A 268 12.69 -2.39 -7.69
N GLU A 269 12.12 -2.18 -8.87
CA GLU A 269 12.31 -0.97 -9.66
C GLU A 269 11.12 -0.03 -9.50
N HIS A 270 11.40 1.27 -9.44
CA HIS A 270 10.38 2.31 -9.36
C HIS A 270 10.61 3.36 -10.44
N ASP A 271 9.53 3.93 -10.96
CA ASP A 271 9.61 5.12 -11.82
C ASP A 271 9.80 6.41 -11.00
N ALA A 272 9.92 7.53 -11.72
CA ALA A 272 10.06 8.87 -11.11
C ALA A 272 8.85 9.31 -10.27
N ASN A 273 7.71 8.60 -10.34
CA ASN A 273 6.52 8.86 -9.54
C ASN A 273 6.34 7.85 -8.39
N GLY A 274 7.24 6.87 -8.26
CA GLY A 274 7.24 5.89 -7.19
C GLY A 274 6.39 4.66 -7.45
N TYR A 275 5.91 4.47 -8.68
CA TYR A 275 5.22 3.26 -9.09
C TYR A 275 6.23 2.15 -9.31
N ASN A 276 5.92 0.96 -8.80
CA ASN A 276 6.72 -0.22 -9.06
C ASN A 276 6.65 -0.55 -10.57
N THR A 277 7.80 -0.49 -11.23
CA THR A 277 7.93 -0.80 -12.65
C THR A 277 8.40 -2.22 -12.90
N GLY A 278 8.90 -2.94 -11.90
CA GLY A 278 9.38 -4.30 -12.07
C GLY A 278 9.88 -4.91 -10.77
N VAL A 279 9.90 -6.24 -10.74
CA VAL A 279 10.49 -7.03 -9.67
C VAL A 279 11.35 -8.13 -10.27
N VAL A 280 12.55 -8.31 -9.73
CA VAL A 280 13.45 -9.43 -10.07
C VAL A 280 13.65 -10.29 -8.84
N LYS A 281 13.59 -11.62 -9.01
CA LYS A 281 13.71 -12.59 -7.92
C LYS A 281 14.99 -13.41 -8.05
N TYR A 282 15.62 -13.67 -6.91
CA TYR A 282 16.81 -14.52 -6.82
C TYR A 282 16.63 -15.59 -5.75
N ASP A 283 17.21 -16.76 -5.99
CA ASP A 283 17.37 -17.81 -4.99
C ASP A 283 18.58 -17.55 -4.06
N ALA A 284 18.83 -18.48 -3.14
CA ALA A 284 19.86 -18.40 -2.13
C ALA A 284 21.28 -18.53 -2.71
N GLU A 285 21.41 -19.16 -3.88
CA GLU A 285 22.62 -19.29 -4.67
C GLU A 285 22.93 -18.00 -5.46
N GLY A 286 21.93 -17.14 -5.61
CA GLY A 286 22.02 -15.87 -6.35
C GLY A 286 21.59 -16.00 -7.81
N ASP A 287 20.97 -17.11 -8.18
CA ASP A 287 20.44 -17.36 -9.51
C ASP A 287 19.03 -16.78 -9.65
N LEU A 288 18.68 -16.37 -10.88
CA LEU A 288 17.38 -15.78 -11.18
C LEU A 288 16.25 -16.81 -11.08
N VAL A 289 15.20 -16.47 -10.34
CA VAL A 289 14.01 -17.33 -10.19
C VAL A 289 12.88 -16.85 -11.09
N THR A 290 12.43 -17.76 -11.95
CA THR A 290 11.25 -17.62 -12.80
C THR A 290 10.10 -18.38 -12.13
N PRO A 291 8.93 -17.79 -11.85
CA PRO A 291 7.77 -18.61 -11.50
C PRO A 291 7.48 -19.61 -12.61
N ASP A 292 7.23 -20.87 -12.28
CA ASP A 292 7.00 -21.96 -13.25
C ASP A 292 5.83 -21.68 -14.21
N SER A 293 4.86 -20.84 -13.79
CA SER A 293 3.78 -20.40 -14.66
C SER A 293 4.29 -19.42 -15.71
N ASP A 294 5.11 -18.45 -15.35
CA ASP A 294 5.11 -17.16 -16.06
C ASP A 294 5.86 -17.13 -17.41
N ASN A 295 6.68 -18.14 -17.73
CA ASN A 295 7.63 -18.19 -18.87
C ASN A 295 8.53 -16.94 -19.04
N ASN A 296 8.45 -15.97 -18.14
CA ASN A 296 9.19 -14.72 -18.10
C ASN A 296 9.76 -14.51 -16.69
N VAL A 297 10.95 -13.91 -16.63
CA VAL A 297 11.71 -13.72 -15.38
C VAL A 297 11.32 -12.44 -14.68
N PHE A 298 10.90 -11.42 -15.43
CA PHE A 298 10.34 -10.20 -14.89
C PHE A 298 9.48 -9.47 -15.93
N SER A 299 8.62 -8.57 -15.44
CA SER A 299 7.88 -7.64 -16.28
C SER A 299 8.28 -6.20 -15.99
N ARG A 300 8.22 -5.35 -17.03
CA ARG A 300 8.36 -3.91 -16.91
C ARG A 300 7.04 -3.21 -17.18
N SER A 301 6.52 -2.51 -16.18
CA SER A 301 5.35 -1.65 -16.31
C SER A 301 5.77 -0.23 -16.65
N ILE A 302 5.06 0.41 -17.58
CA ILE A 302 5.24 1.80 -17.96
C ILE A 302 3.95 2.53 -17.63
N TYR A 303 4.09 3.63 -16.89
CA TYR A 303 2.99 4.49 -16.48
C TYR A 303 3.09 5.83 -17.19
N ASP A 304 1.94 6.48 -17.42
CA ASP A 304 1.94 7.88 -17.78
C ASP A 304 2.29 8.76 -16.56
N ASN A 305 2.46 10.08 -16.77
CA ASN A 305 2.81 11.04 -15.71
C ASN A 305 1.77 11.13 -14.57
N TYR A 306 0.64 10.44 -14.71
CA TYR A 306 -0.45 10.41 -13.75
C TYR A 306 -0.56 9.06 -13.07
N GLY A 307 0.32 8.10 -13.40
CA GLY A 307 0.35 6.78 -12.81
C GLY A 307 -0.62 5.78 -13.41
N PHE A 308 -1.18 6.07 -14.58
CA PHE A 308 -1.99 5.09 -15.29
C PHE A 308 -1.07 4.18 -16.09
N LEU A 309 -1.22 2.86 -15.91
CA LEU A 309 -0.53 1.87 -16.73
C LEU A 309 -0.90 2.11 -18.20
N ILE A 310 0.13 2.25 -19.04
CA ILE A 310 0.03 2.39 -20.50
C ILE A 310 0.65 1.21 -21.23
N ASP A 311 1.63 0.54 -20.61
CA ASP A 311 2.36 -0.56 -21.23
C ASP A 311 2.86 -1.55 -20.18
N GLN A 312 2.86 -2.83 -20.51
CA GLN A 312 3.56 -3.87 -19.77
C GLN A 312 4.34 -4.75 -20.74
N ARG A 313 5.59 -5.06 -20.42
CA ARG A 313 6.48 -5.91 -21.24
C ARG A 313 7.08 -7.02 -20.41
N TYR A 314 7.37 -8.15 -21.03
CA TYR A 314 7.93 -9.34 -20.37
C TYR A 314 9.33 -9.65 -20.91
N PHE A 315 10.21 -10.11 -20.04
CA PHE A 315 11.62 -10.38 -20.36
C PHE A 315 12.09 -11.70 -19.75
N ASN A 316 13.03 -12.36 -20.43
CA ASN A 316 13.73 -13.53 -19.91
C ASN A 316 14.93 -13.13 -19.00
N SER A 317 15.68 -14.12 -18.52
CA SER A 317 16.84 -13.93 -17.63
C SER A 317 17.98 -13.12 -18.25
N ALA A 318 18.06 -13.07 -19.58
CA ALA A 318 19.04 -12.25 -20.30
C ALA A 318 18.57 -10.80 -20.50
N GLY A 319 17.40 -10.42 -19.98
CA GLY A 319 16.79 -9.11 -20.21
C GLY A 319 16.27 -8.92 -21.64
N ILE A 320 16.09 -10.02 -22.38
CA ILE A 320 15.57 -10.02 -23.76
C ILE A 320 14.05 -10.19 -23.70
N PRO A 321 13.26 -9.46 -24.51
CA PRO A 321 11.81 -9.65 -24.57
C PRO A 321 11.42 -11.11 -24.71
N SER A 322 10.46 -11.56 -23.91
CA SER A 322 9.94 -12.93 -23.89
C SER A 322 8.41 -12.94 -23.90
N LEU A 323 7.81 -14.11 -24.11
CA LEU A 323 6.37 -14.29 -23.94
C LEU A 323 6.06 -14.61 -22.49
N ASN A 324 4.93 -14.12 -21.98
CA ASN A 324 4.29 -14.70 -20.81
C ASN A 324 3.63 -16.06 -21.17
N ASP A 325 3.09 -16.75 -20.18
CA ASP A 325 2.35 -18.02 -20.30
C ASP A 325 1.09 -17.91 -21.17
N ASN A 326 0.53 -16.72 -21.33
CA ASN A 326 -0.56 -16.50 -22.28
C ASN A 326 -0.06 -16.22 -23.72
N GLY A 327 1.24 -16.37 -23.97
CA GLY A 327 1.85 -16.21 -25.29
C GLY A 327 2.02 -14.76 -25.73
N VAL A 328 2.04 -13.80 -24.80
CA VAL A 328 2.10 -12.35 -25.09
C VAL A 328 3.42 -11.74 -24.61
N ALA A 329 4.07 -10.94 -25.45
CA ALA A 329 5.30 -10.21 -25.10
C ALA A 329 5.04 -8.80 -24.52
N ARG A 330 3.94 -8.18 -24.92
CA ARG A 330 3.59 -6.81 -24.54
C ARG A 330 2.08 -6.61 -24.47
N ILE A 331 1.63 -5.90 -23.44
CA ILE A 331 0.25 -5.45 -23.25
C ILE A 331 0.24 -3.91 -23.31
N GLU A 332 -0.52 -3.33 -24.22
CA GLU A 332 -0.72 -1.89 -24.33
C GLU A 332 -2.12 -1.50 -23.86
N LEU A 333 -2.23 -0.45 -23.05
CA LEU A 333 -3.49 0.11 -22.58
C LEU A 333 -3.68 1.49 -23.19
N ILE A 334 -4.64 1.61 -24.09
CA ILE A 334 -4.99 2.87 -24.76
C ILE A 334 -6.14 3.52 -24.01
N ARG A 335 -5.99 4.81 -23.73
CA ARG A 335 -6.93 5.58 -22.92
C ARG A 335 -7.48 6.79 -23.66
N ASN A 336 -8.74 7.13 -23.37
CA ASN A 336 -9.34 8.37 -23.85
C ASN A 336 -8.82 9.60 -23.07
N LYS A 337 -9.32 10.80 -23.42
CA LYS A 337 -8.98 12.06 -22.72
C LYS A 337 -9.34 12.04 -21.22
N ALA A 338 -10.39 11.30 -20.86
CA ALA A 338 -10.80 11.04 -19.48
C ALA A 338 -10.00 9.91 -18.80
N ARG A 339 -8.90 9.44 -19.41
CA ARG A 339 -8.00 8.39 -18.89
C ARG A 339 -8.69 7.06 -18.60
N LEU A 340 -9.85 6.78 -19.18
CA LEU A 340 -10.51 5.47 -19.15
C LEU A 340 -9.87 4.57 -20.22
N VAL A 341 -9.67 3.28 -19.91
CA VAL A 341 -9.13 2.33 -20.89
C VAL A 341 -10.20 2.08 -21.95
N ILE A 342 -9.93 2.45 -23.19
CA ILE A 342 -10.83 2.22 -24.33
C ILE A 342 -10.39 1.03 -25.18
N GLU A 343 -9.13 0.64 -25.08
CA GLU A 343 -8.60 -0.51 -25.80
C GLU A 343 -7.43 -1.13 -25.03
N VAL A 344 -7.39 -2.47 -25.01
CA VAL A 344 -6.24 -3.26 -24.58
C VAL A 344 -5.76 -4.06 -25.77
N ARG A 345 -4.45 -4.05 -26.03
CA ARG A 345 -3.83 -4.75 -27.17
C ARG A 345 -2.74 -5.69 -26.70
N PHE A 346 -2.69 -6.88 -27.29
CA PHE A 346 -1.72 -7.92 -26.99
C PHE A 346 -0.77 -8.12 -28.17
N TYR A 347 0.53 -8.10 -27.90
CA TYR A 347 1.57 -8.16 -28.94
C TYR A 347 2.50 -9.36 -28.77
N GLY A 348 2.94 -9.93 -29.89
CA GLY A 348 4.02 -10.92 -29.95
C GLY A 348 5.42 -10.28 -29.91
N LEU A 349 6.45 -11.14 -29.97
CA LEU A 349 7.85 -10.72 -30.00
C LEU A 349 8.25 -9.92 -31.25
N ASP A 350 7.47 -10.07 -32.33
CA ASP A 350 7.64 -9.32 -33.58
C ASP A 350 7.03 -7.91 -33.51
N GLY A 351 6.45 -7.52 -32.37
CA GLY A 351 5.79 -6.22 -32.18
C GLY A 351 4.43 -6.10 -32.87
N LYS A 352 3.85 -7.22 -33.35
CA LYS A 352 2.51 -7.24 -33.98
C LYS A 352 1.46 -7.80 -33.04
N LEU A 353 0.19 -7.50 -33.31
CA LEU A 353 -0.94 -8.06 -32.56
C LEU A 353 -0.90 -9.59 -32.61
N LYS A 354 -1.23 -10.23 -31.48
CA LYS A 354 -1.23 -11.69 -31.36
C LYS A 354 -2.42 -12.14 -30.50
N ASN A 355 -3.07 -13.22 -30.94
CA ASN A 355 -4.07 -13.92 -30.14
C ASN A 355 -3.42 -14.52 -28.89
N ARG A 356 -3.96 -14.19 -27.73
CA ARG A 356 -3.66 -14.87 -26.47
C ARG A 356 -3.96 -16.36 -26.59
N ASN A 357 -3.11 -17.18 -25.97
CA ASN A 357 -3.26 -18.64 -26.01
C ASN A 357 -4.53 -19.10 -25.29
N GLU A 358 -4.93 -18.42 -24.21
CA GLU A 358 -6.03 -18.83 -23.33
C GLU A 358 -7.40 -18.68 -23.97
N ASP A 359 -7.62 -17.61 -24.74
CA ASP A 359 -8.95 -17.26 -25.23
C ASP A 359 -9.00 -16.74 -26.68
N GLY A 360 -7.87 -16.75 -27.39
CA GLY A 360 -7.81 -16.34 -28.79
C GLY A 360 -7.95 -14.83 -29.00
N VAL A 361 -7.93 -14.01 -27.93
CA VAL A 361 -8.15 -12.56 -28.04
C VAL A 361 -6.84 -11.82 -28.33
N ALA A 362 -6.83 -10.96 -29.35
CA ALA A 362 -5.72 -10.04 -29.65
C ALA A 362 -5.99 -8.60 -29.19
N SER A 363 -7.25 -8.18 -29.08
CA SER A 363 -7.61 -6.87 -28.53
C SER A 363 -8.95 -6.87 -27.81
N ILE A 364 -9.09 -5.98 -26.84
CA ILE A 364 -10.32 -5.77 -26.07
C ILE A 364 -10.70 -4.31 -26.21
N LYS A 365 -11.92 -4.02 -26.69
CA LYS A 365 -12.46 -2.65 -26.77
C LYS A 365 -13.52 -2.44 -25.71
N LEU A 366 -13.43 -1.30 -25.03
CA LEU A 366 -14.32 -0.92 -23.94
C LEU A 366 -15.05 0.37 -24.30
N LYS A 367 -16.36 0.41 -24.07
CA LYS A 367 -17.15 1.64 -24.18
C LYS A 367 -17.78 2.02 -22.85
N TYR A 368 -17.87 3.31 -22.64
CA TYR A 368 -18.45 3.91 -21.44
C TYR A 368 -19.58 4.85 -21.84
N ASP A 369 -20.56 4.98 -20.96
CA ASP A 369 -21.56 6.04 -21.08
C ASP A 369 -20.99 7.42 -20.66
N GLU A 370 -21.84 8.44 -20.69
CA GLU A 370 -21.51 9.80 -20.26
C GLU A 370 -21.15 9.93 -18.77
N ASN A 371 -21.53 8.94 -17.96
CA ASN A 371 -21.25 8.86 -16.51
C ASN A 371 -20.02 8.01 -16.20
N GLU A 372 -19.18 7.73 -17.20
CA GLU A 372 -18.00 6.88 -17.11
C GLU A 372 -18.30 5.43 -16.65
N GLN A 373 -19.54 4.97 -16.78
CA GLN A 373 -19.92 3.59 -16.49
C GLN A 373 -19.64 2.70 -17.70
N LEU A 374 -19.02 1.54 -17.48
CA LEU A 374 -18.73 0.57 -18.53
C LEU A 374 -20.04 -0.03 -19.05
N ILE A 375 -20.30 0.12 -20.35
CA ILE A 375 -21.53 -0.36 -21.01
C ILE A 375 -21.28 -1.48 -22.03
N GLU A 376 -20.04 -1.64 -22.50
CA GLU A 376 -19.71 -2.66 -23.50
C GLU A 376 -18.25 -3.11 -23.34
N ILE A 377 -18.03 -4.42 -23.44
CA ILE A 377 -16.72 -5.05 -23.63
C ILE A 377 -16.83 -5.93 -24.88
N LYS A 378 -15.95 -5.71 -25.86
CA LYS A 378 -15.83 -6.56 -27.05
C LYS A 378 -14.42 -7.09 -27.19
N ASN A 379 -14.31 -8.40 -27.40
CA ASN A 379 -13.05 -9.08 -27.62
C ASN A 379 -12.89 -9.37 -29.11
N PHE A 380 -11.70 -9.14 -29.66
CA PHE A 380 -11.41 -9.38 -31.07
C PHE A 380 -10.16 -10.24 -31.21
N ASP A 381 -10.19 -11.18 -32.16
CA ASP A 381 -9.01 -11.92 -32.62
C ASP A 381 -8.10 -11.01 -33.48
N LEU A 382 -6.97 -11.55 -33.94
CA LEU A 382 -5.99 -10.83 -34.74
C LEU A 382 -6.51 -10.49 -36.14
N GLU A 383 -7.50 -11.23 -36.63
CA GLU A 383 -8.21 -10.96 -37.89
C GLU A 383 -9.28 -9.86 -37.74
N GLY A 384 -9.62 -9.49 -36.50
CA GLY A 384 -10.62 -8.48 -36.17
C GLY A 384 -12.04 -9.02 -36.03
N ASN A 385 -12.22 -10.35 -35.97
CA ASN A 385 -13.51 -10.96 -35.70
C ASN A 385 -13.81 -10.92 -34.20
N GLU A 386 -15.08 -10.74 -33.85
CA GLU A 386 -15.52 -10.74 -32.45
C GLU A 386 -15.41 -12.15 -31.86
N VAL A 387 -14.65 -12.30 -30.77
CA VAL A 387 -14.51 -13.56 -30.03
C VAL A 387 -15.63 -13.63 -29.00
N ILE A 388 -16.64 -14.46 -29.29
CA ILE A 388 -17.80 -14.68 -28.43
C ILE A 388 -17.53 -15.94 -27.60
N LYS A 389 -17.57 -15.81 -26.27
CA LYS A 389 -17.48 -16.95 -25.34
C LYS A 389 -18.85 -17.59 -25.09
#